data_AF-A0A840KGS3-F1
#
_entry.id   AF-A0A840KGS3-F1
#
_cell.length_a   1.000
_cell.length_b   1.000
_cell.length_c   1.000
_cell.angle_alpha   90.00
_cell.angle_beta   90.00
_cell.angle_gamma   90.00
#
_symmetry.space_group_name_H-M   'P 1'
#
loop_
_entity.id
_entity.type
_entity.pdbx_description
1 polymer ?
#
loop_
_entity_poly.entity_id
_entity_poly.type
_entity_poly.pdbx_seq_one_letter_code
_entity_poly.pdbx_strand_id
1 'polypeptide(L)'
;MKNFPLLLLCLLLFNMRAIAQNPEQRAIQTVRTFVKWYGTNWEKMEDFESKTINADRPFELKEGEENPPYSINFKEAEKYIKSLSETGFFSEKYLGTLRGWFKEADRNFKANPQNEGPPQGFQSDRFFLTQDNFLEDIKNIDKIKITATLLKNNKADVRMYFPYCNMTYHYRLSSDKNGKWKIDSIKVN
;
A
#
# COMPACT_ATOMS: atom_id res chain seq x y z
N MET A 1 -0.99 -8.54 -64.66
CA MET A 1 0.27 -8.44 -63.91
C MET A 1 0.22 -7.17 -63.08
N LYS A 2 -0.32 -7.24 -61.85
CA LYS A 2 0.42 -7.31 -60.57
C LYS A 2 1.53 -6.26 -60.48
N ASN A 3 1.23 -5.16 -59.78
CA ASN A 3 2.13 -4.55 -58.80
C ASN A 3 1.27 -3.89 -57.71
N PHE A 4 1.30 -4.53 -56.55
CA PHE A 4 0.69 -4.16 -55.29
C PHE A 4 1.48 -2.98 -54.67
N PRO A 5 0.85 -1.93 -54.11
CA PRO A 5 1.48 -1.17 -53.05
C PRO A 5 1.10 -1.83 -51.72
N LEU A 6 1.87 -2.86 -51.34
CA LEU A 6 1.86 -3.46 -50.00
C LEU A 6 2.63 -2.56 -49.02
N LEU A 7 2.25 -1.28 -48.90
CA LEU A 7 2.90 -0.36 -47.95
C LEU A 7 1.96 0.57 -47.21
N LEU A 8 0.64 0.54 -47.49
CA LEU A 8 -0.34 1.33 -46.74
C LEU A 8 -1.18 0.52 -45.74
N LEU A 9 -0.87 -0.77 -45.54
CA LEU A 9 -1.57 -1.62 -44.57
C LEU A 9 -0.81 -1.83 -43.25
N CYS A 10 0.45 -1.39 -43.15
CA CYS A 10 1.25 -1.51 -41.91
C CYS A 10 1.19 -0.28 -40.99
N LEU A 11 0.68 0.88 -41.47
CA LEU A 11 0.47 2.07 -40.62
C LEU A 11 -0.91 2.09 -39.93
N LEU A 12 -1.79 1.14 -40.26
CA LEU A 12 -3.10 0.99 -39.63
C LEU A 12 -3.16 -0.12 -38.56
N LEU A 13 -2.06 -0.85 -38.31
CA LEU A 13 -2.01 -1.91 -37.29
C LEU A 13 -1.15 -1.61 -36.06
N PHE A 14 -0.43 -0.47 -36.04
CA PHE A 14 0.20 0.06 -34.82
C PHE A 14 -0.52 1.27 -34.21
N ASN A 15 -1.74 1.55 -34.67
CA ASN A 15 -2.70 2.38 -33.96
C ASN A 15 -3.75 1.51 -33.24
N MET A 16 -3.34 0.34 -32.73
CA MET A 16 -4.05 -0.24 -31.60
C MET A 16 -3.79 0.64 -30.37
N ARG A 17 -4.51 1.76 -30.31
CA ARG A 17 -5.33 2.06 -29.14
C ARG A 17 -4.66 1.62 -27.83
N ALA A 18 -3.59 2.32 -27.45
CA ALA A 18 -3.64 2.93 -26.13
C ALA A 18 -4.88 3.85 -26.16
N ILE A 19 -6.09 3.28 -26.08
CA ILE A 19 -7.24 4.02 -25.60
C ILE A 19 -6.71 4.56 -24.29
N ALA A 20 -6.52 5.87 -24.19
CA ALA A 20 -6.16 6.48 -22.93
C ALA A 20 -7.19 5.94 -21.93
N GLN A 21 -6.77 4.97 -21.09
CA GLN A 21 -7.70 4.26 -20.21
C GLN A 21 -8.50 5.34 -19.50
N ASN A 22 -9.83 5.20 -19.43
CA ASN A 22 -10.62 6.25 -18.77
C ASN A 22 -10.09 6.45 -17.32
N PRO A 23 -10.34 7.60 -16.69
CA PRO A 23 -9.75 7.90 -15.39
C PRO A 23 -10.05 6.83 -14.32
N GLU A 24 -11.21 6.18 -14.39
CA GLU A 24 -11.60 5.07 -13.51
C GLU A 24 -10.70 3.85 -13.70
N GLN A 25 -10.47 3.41 -14.94
CA GLN A 25 -9.61 2.29 -15.25
C GLN A 25 -8.16 2.56 -14.82
N ARG A 26 -7.68 3.81 -14.94
CA ARG A 26 -6.36 4.17 -14.42
C ARG A 26 -6.30 4.11 -12.89
N ALA A 27 -7.34 4.56 -12.20
CA ALA A 27 -7.41 4.45 -10.73
C ALA A 27 -7.45 2.98 -10.28
N ILE A 28 -8.24 2.13 -10.94
CA ILE A 28 -8.27 0.68 -10.73
C ILE A 28 -6.88 0.08 -10.96
N GLN A 29 -6.23 0.43 -12.06
CA GLN A 29 -4.91 -0.08 -12.40
C GLN A 29 -3.86 0.33 -11.37
N THR A 30 -3.92 1.56 -10.85
CA THR A 30 -3.04 2.00 -9.75
C THR A 30 -3.21 1.10 -8.52
N VAL A 31 -4.44 0.85 -8.06
CA VAL A 31 -4.69 -0.03 -6.90
C VAL A 31 -4.21 -1.46 -7.19
N ARG A 32 -4.58 -2.02 -8.34
CA ARG A 32 -4.15 -3.37 -8.75
C ARG A 32 -2.64 -3.52 -8.77
N THR A 33 -1.94 -2.51 -9.29
CA THR A 33 -0.47 -2.52 -9.40
C THR A 33 0.18 -2.40 -8.02
N PHE A 34 -0.36 -1.55 -7.15
CA PHE A 34 0.06 -1.45 -5.75
C PHE A 34 -0.10 -2.81 -5.03
N VAL A 35 -1.28 -3.43 -5.11
CA VAL A 35 -1.57 -4.71 -4.44
C VAL A 35 -0.64 -5.82 -4.92
N LYS A 36 -0.42 -5.93 -6.24
CA LYS A 36 0.57 -6.86 -6.80
C LYS A 36 1.97 -6.60 -6.27
N TRP A 37 2.42 -5.35 -6.35
CA TRP A 37 3.75 -4.97 -5.87
C TRP A 37 3.92 -5.31 -4.40
N TYR A 38 2.90 -5.03 -3.57
CA TYR A 38 2.96 -5.31 -2.15
C TYR A 38 3.04 -6.81 -1.87
N GLY A 39 2.23 -7.64 -2.54
CA GLY A 39 2.35 -9.10 -2.41
C GLY A 39 3.73 -9.64 -2.77
N THR A 40 4.39 -9.08 -3.79
CA THR A 40 5.77 -9.47 -4.16
C THR A 40 6.82 -8.96 -3.17
N ASN A 41 6.55 -7.87 -2.45
CA ASN A 41 7.51 -7.22 -1.54
C ASN A 41 7.11 -7.34 -0.07
N TRP A 42 6.15 -8.22 0.26
CA TRP A 42 5.50 -8.25 1.58
C TRP A 42 6.50 -8.47 2.71
N GLU A 43 7.31 -9.53 2.63
CA GLU A 43 8.33 -9.86 3.65
C GLU A 43 9.32 -8.70 3.87
N LYS A 44 9.73 -8.04 2.78
CA LYS A 44 10.63 -6.88 2.86
C LYS A 44 9.95 -5.69 3.56
N MET A 45 8.67 -5.46 3.28
CA MET A 45 7.92 -4.35 3.90
C MET A 45 7.59 -4.63 5.36
N GLU A 46 7.31 -5.89 5.70
CA GLU A 46 7.13 -6.36 7.08
C GLU A 46 8.43 -6.21 7.88
N ASP A 47 9.58 -6.61 7.31
CA ASP A 47 10.90 -6.39 7.92
C ASP A 47 11.22 -4.90 8.12
N PHE A 48 10.85 -4.04 7.17
CA PHE A 48 11.04 -2.59 7.31
C PHE A 48 10.14 -2.01 8.40
N GLU A 49 8.89 -2.46 8.49
CA GLU A 49 7.94 -2.00 9.49
C GLU A 49 8.32 -2.48 10.89
N SER A 50 8.75 -3.72 11.07
CA SER A 50 9.14 -4.26 12.37
C SER A 50 10.31 -3.49 13.00
N LYS A 51 11.24 -3.01 12.18
CA LYS A 51 12.37 -2.14 12.59
C LYS A 51 11.95 -0.75 13.06
N THR A 52 10.71 -0.33 12.81
CA THR A 52 10.20 0.97 13.27
C THR A 52 9.89 1.00 14.76
N ILE A 53 9.94 -0.16 15.43
CA ILE A 53 9.71 -0.29 16.86
C ILE A 53 11.04 -0.64 17.53
N ASN A 54 11.45 0.15 18.51
CA ASN A 54 12.50 -0.27 19.43
C ASN A 54 11.88 -1.28 20.39
N ALA A 55 12.03 -2.55 20.05
CA ALA A 55 11.56 -3.68 20.83
C ALA A 55 12.73 -4.44 21.47
N ASP A 56 13.90 -3.80 21.61
CA ASP A 56 15.16 -4.41 22.04
C ASP A 56 14.93 -5.39 23.18
N ARG A 57 14.96 -6.67 22.82
CA ARG A 57 15.21 -7.76 23.75
C ARG A 57 16.72 -7.93 23.74
N PRO A 58 17.44 -7.60 24.82
CA PRO A 58 18.74 -8.22 25.01
C PRO A 58 18.52 -9.73 24.91
N PHE A 59 19.28 -10.41 24.05
CA PHE A 59 19.23 -11.88 23.93
C PHE A 59 19.46 -12.57 25.29
N GLU A 60 20.04 -11.84 26.25
CA GLU A 60 20.20 -12.20 27.65
C GLU A 60 19.87 -10.96 28.49
N LEU A 61 18.61 -10.80 28.91
CA LEU A 61 18.34 -9.96 30.08
C LEU A 61 19.11 -10.57 31.25
N LYS A 62 19.89 -9.78 31.97
CA LYS A 62 20.46 -10.27 33.23
C LYS A 62 19.32 -10.54 34.20
N GLU A 63 19.52 -11.50 35.10
CA GLU A 63 18.56 -11.79 36.16
C GLU A 63 18.24 -10.49 36.93
N GLY A 64 16.97 -10.07 36.90
CA GLY A 64 16.49 -8.83 37.52
C GLY A 64 16.35 -7.61 36.59
N GLU A 65 16.71 -7.70 35.30
CA GLU A 65 16.44 -6.63 34.31
C GLU A 65 15.08 -6.84 33.62
N GLU A 66 14.29 -5.77 33.51
CA GLU A 66 13.05 -5.76 32.73
C GLU A 66 13.31 -5.28 31.30
N ASN A 67 12.57 -5.83 30.33
CA ASN A 67 12.62 -5.31 28.97
C ASN A 67 12.17 -3.84 28.95
N PRO A 68 12.89 -2.96 28.22
CA PRO A 68 12.45 -1.58 28.07
C PRO A 68 11.08 -1.54 27.37
N PRO A 69 10.21 -0.59 27.73
CA PRO A 69 8.97 -0.36 27.00
C PRO A 69 9.21 -0.04 25.52
N TYR A 70 8.25 -0.42 24.68
CA TYR A 70 8.26 -0.07 23.27
C TYR A 70 8.37 1.44 23.07
N SER A 71 9.06 1.82 22.01
CA SER A 71 9.09 3.19 21.50
C SER A 71 9.27 3.17 19.99
N ILE A 72 8.97 4.29 19.32
CA ILE A 72 9.15 4.35 17.88
C ILE A 72 10.59 4.72 17.53
N ASN A 73 11.21 3.91 16.69
CA ASN A 73 12.43 4.25 16.00
C ASN A 73 12.11 5.18 14.82
N PHE A 74 12.07 6.49 15.08
CA PHE A 74 11.73 7.48 14.04
C PHE A 74 12.69 7.48 12.85
N LYS A 75 13.95 7.05 13.05
CA LYS A 75 14.92 6.92 11.95
C LYS A 75 14.53 5.79 11.00
N GLU A 76 14.17 4.62 11.52
CA GLU A 76 13.69 3.51 10.70
C GLU A 76 12.28 3.79 10.14
N ALA A 77 11.41 4.48 10.89
CA ALA A 77 10.11 4.92 10.39
C ALA A 77 10.23 5.82 9.15
N GLU A 78 11.13 6.81 9.14
CA GLU A 78 11.34 7.62 7.94
C GLU A 78 11.97 6.85 6.77
N LYS A 79 12.81 5.84 7.04
CA LYS A 79 13.32 4.94 5.98
C LYS A 79 12.19 4.12 5.36
N TYR A 80 11.31 3.56 6.19
CA TYR A 80 10.12 2.85 5.73
C TYR A 80 9.23 3.76 4.88
N ILE A 81 8.92 4.98 5.36
CA ILE A 81 8.12 5.95 4.61
C ILE A 81 8.80 6.36 3.30
N LYS A 82 10.12 6.53 3.29
CA LYS A 82 10.89 6.81 2.07
C LYS A 82 10.77 5.67 1.06
N SER A 83 10.88 4.42 1.50
CA SER A 83 10.70 3.26 0.60
C SER A 83 9.30 3.20 -0.01
N LEU A 84 8.26 3.57 0.74
CA LEU A 84 6.90 3.68 0.21
C LEU A 84 6.77 4.83 -0.78
N SER A 85 7.39 5.98 -0.48
CA SER A 85 7.41 7.15 -1.38
C SER A 85 8.03 6.82 -2.73
N GLU A 86 9.12 6.05 -2.75
CA GLU A 86 9.85 5.66 -3.96
C GLU A 86 9.03 4.76 -4.90
N THR A 87 8.02 4.04 -4.39
CA THR A 87 7.09 3.27 -5.23
C THR A 87 6.25 4.15 -6.15
N GLY A 88 6.01 5.41 -5.75
CA GLY A 88 5.13 6.33 -6.45
C GLY A 88 3.64 6.01 -6.36
N PHE A 89 3.22 5.00 -5.57
CA PHE A 89 1.80 4.66 -5.35
C PHE A 89 1.11 5.61 -4.39
N PHE A 90 1.82 6.13 -3.41
CA PHE A 90 1.24 6.91 -2.30
C PHE A 90 1.38 8.42 -2.54
N SER A 91 0.37 9.18 -2.12
CA SER A 91 0.42 10.63 -2.12
C SER A 91 1.12 11.16 -0.87
N GLU A 92 1.61 12.40 -0.92
CA GLU A 92 2.17 13.07 0.26
C GLU A 92 1.16 13.14 1.41
N LYS A 93 -0.13 13.16 1.11
CA LYS A 93 -1.19 13.10 2.11
C LYS A 93 -1.18 11.76 2.85
N TYR A 94 -1.05 10.65 2.14
CA TYR A 94 -0.94 9.33 2.76
C TYR A 94 0.33 9.24 3.62
N LEU A 95 1.48 9.62 3.06
CA LEU A 95 2.76 9.58 3.76
C LEU A 95 2.76 10.49 5.00
N GLY A 96 2.15 11.67 4.92
CA GLY A 96 1.96 12.57 6.06
C GLY A 96 1.05 11.97 7.15
N THR A 97 -0.01 11.27 6.75
CA THR A 97 -0.87 10.54 7.69
C THR A 97 -0.10 9.42 8.40
N LEU A 98 0.74 8.69 7.66
CA LEU A 98 1.59 7.63 8.21
C LEU A 98 2.63 8.18 9.20
N ARG A 99 3.28 9.32 8.91
CA ARG A 99 4.13 10.03 9.87
C ARG A 99 3.38 10.40 11.15
N GLY A 100 2.15 10.89 11.00
CA GLY A 100 1.27 11.23 12.12
C GLY A 100 0.94 10.01 12.97
N TRP A 101 0.68 8.88 12.33
CA TRP A 101 0.40 7.60 13.00
C TRP A 101 1.59 7.12 13.85
N PHE A 102 2.82 7.17 13.33
CA PHE A 102 4.01 6.84 14.13
C PHE A 102 4.19 7.77 15.35
N LYS A 103 3.94 9.08 15.20
CA LYS A 103 3.99 10.01 16.34
C LYS A 103 2.93 9.68 17.39
N GLU A 104 1.74 9.26 16.96
CA GLU A 104 0.68 8.85 17.86
C GLU A 104 1.00 7.53 18.57
N ALA A 105 1.54 6.55 17.85
CA ALA A 105 2.00 5.30 18.44
C ALA A 105 3.06 5.54 19.52
N ASP A 106 4.04 6.39 19.26
CA ASP A 106 5.07 6.76 20.23
C ASP A 106 4.50 7.46 21.47
N ARG A 107 3.52 8.37 21.28
CA ARG A 107 2.78 8.98 22.39
C ARG A 107 2.05 7.93 23.22
N ASN A 108 1.40 6.96 22.56
CA ASN A 108 0.66 5.91 23.23
C ASN A 108 1.58 4.97 24.02
N PHE A 109 2.74 4.59 23.49
CA PHE A 109 3.70 3.79 24.25
C PHE A 109 4.28 4.53 25.46
N LYS A 110 4.46 5.85 25.36
CA LYS A 110 4.90 6.67 26.51
C LYS A 110 3.81 6.81 27.59
N ALA A 111 2.56 6.94 27.17
CA ALA A 111 1.42 7.05 28.09
C ALA A 111 1.02 5.70 28.69
N ASN A 112 1.20 4.61 27.95
CA ASN A 112 0.84 3.24 28.33
C ASN A 112 2.03 2.31 28.01
N PRO A 113 3.06 2.27 28.88
CA PRO A 113 4.23 1.43 28.66
C PRO A 113 3.85 -0.05 28.48
N GLN A 114 4.30 -0.62 27.36
CA GLN A 114 4.15 -2.04 27.03
C GLN A 114 5.52 -2.59 26.64
N ASN A 115 5.89 -3.75 27.16
CA ASN A 115 7.15 -4.45 26.84
C ASN A 115 6.94 -5.94 26.55
N GLU A 116 5.70 -6.42 26.58
CA GLU A 116 5.33 -7.81 26.29
C GLU A 116 4.28 -7.90 25.18
N GLY A 117 4.38 -8.98 24.41
CA GLY A 117 3.45 -9.28 23.32
C GLY A 117 3.54 -8.33 22.13
N PRO A 118 2.64 -8.44 21.14
CA PRO A 118 2.62 -7.56 19.98
C PRO A 118 2.35 -6.09 20.38
N PRO A 119 3.18 -5.12 19.93
CA PRO A 119 2.98 -3.71 20.25
C PRO A 119 1.62 -3.20 19.78
N GLN A 120 0.93 -2.45 20.65
CA GLN A 120 -0.37 -1.87 20.33
C GLN A 120 -0.36 -1.08 19.00
N GLY A 121 -1.24 -1.46 18.06
CA GLY A 121 -1.36 -0.84 16.73
C GLY A 121 -0.51 -1.49 15.64
N PHE A 122 0.27 -2.53 15.97
CA PHE A 122 1.13 -3.26 15.04
C PHE A 122 0.76 -4.75 14.93
N GLN A 123 -0.43 -5.13 15.37
CA GLN A 123 -0.87 -6.55 15.38
C GLN A 123 -1.36 -7.06 14.03
N SER A 124 -1.58 -6.19 13.06
CA SER A 124 -2.15 -6.53 11.77
C SER A 124 -1.31 -5.94 10.66
N ASP A 125 -1.44 -6.50 9.45
CA ASP A 125 -0.84 -5.93 8.26
C ASP A 125 -1.19 -4.45 8.10
N ARG A 126 -0.21 -3.61 7.72
CA ARG A 126 -0.36 -2.16 7.64
C ARG A 126 -1.40 -1.70 6.61
N PHE A 127 -1.47 -2.38 5.47
CA PHE A 127 -2.31 -1.95 4.35
C PHE A 127 -3.62 -2.74 4.28
N PHE A 128 -3.60 -3.99 4.74
CA PHE A 128 -4.75 -4.89 4.72
C PHE A 128 -5.46 -4.98 6.07
N LEU A 129 -4.89 -4.41 7.15
CA LEU A 129 -5.51 -4.31 8.49
C LEU A 129 -6.11 -5.63 8.98
N THR A 130 -5.48 -6.75 8.64
CA THR A 130 -5.89 -8.10 9.04
C THR A 130 -4.69 -8.94 9.46
N GLN A 131 -4.94 -9.95 10.28
CA GLN A 131 -4.02 -11.05 10.58
C GLN A 131 -4.28 -12.28 9.69
N ASP A 132 -5.42 -12.32 9.00
CA ASP A 132 -5.78 -13.40 8.10
C ASP A 132 -4.89 -13.41 6.86
N ASN A 133 -4.80 -14.56 6.21
CA ASN A 133 -3.95 -14.76 5.03
C ASN A 133 -4.52 -14.08 3.78
N PHE A 134 -4.36 -12.76 3.68
CA PHE A 134 -4.75 -11.95 2.52
C PHE A 134 -3.85 -12.20 1.28
N LEU A 135 -2.70 -12.87 1.44
CA LEU A 135 -1.80 -13.16 0.31
C LEU A 135 -2.43 -14.13 -0.70
N GLU A 136 -3.35 -15.01 -0.28
CA GLU A 136 -4.09 -15.89 -1.19
C GLU A 136 -4.99 -15.10 -2.17
N ASP A 137 -5.58 -14.00 -1.70
CA ASP A 137 -6.33 -13.09 -2.55
C ASP A 137 -5.41 -12.33 -3.51
N ILE A 138 -4.25 -11.88 -3.03
CA ILE A 138 -3.27 -11.16 -3.87
C ILE A 138 -2.77 -12.04 -5.03
N LYS A 139 -2.54 -13.34 -4.80
CA LYS A 139 -2.16 -14.30 -5.88
C LYS A 139 -3.20 -14.33 -7.00
N ASN A 140 -4.46 -14.09 -6.69
CA ASN A 140 -5.58 -14.11 -7.62
C ASN A 140 -6.10 -12.71 -7.99
N ILE A 141 -5.32 -11.66 -7.71
CA ILE A 141 -5.76 -10.27 -7.87
C ILE A 141 -6.34 -9.99 -9.25
N ASP A 142 -5.77 -10.55 -10.32
CA ASP A 142 -6.25 -10.40 -11.72
C ASP A 142 -7.68 -10.88 -11.97
N LYS A 143 -8.19 -11.76 -11.12
CA LYS A 143 -9.57 -12.25 -11.17
C LYS A 143 -10.50 -11.48 -10.22
N ILE A 144 -9.93 -10.71 -9.28
CA ILE A 144 -10.70 -9.90 -8.34
C ILE A 144 -11.29 -8.70 -9.06
N LYS A 145 -12.61 -8.55 -8.93
CA LYS A 145 -13.36 -7.39 -9.40
C LYS A 145 -13.02 -6.19 -8.54
N ILE A 146 -12.52 -5.15 -9.19
CA ILE A 146 -12.27 -3.84 -8.58
C ILE A 146 -13.18 -2.83 -9.27
N THR A 147 -13.87 -2.01 -8.50
CA THR A 147 -14.75 -0.96 -9.03
C THR A 147 -14.22 0.41 -8.62
N ALA A 148 -14.33 1.40 -9.51
CA ALA A 148 -14.01 2.78 -9.21
C ALA A 148 -15.22 3.69 -9.44
N THR A 149 -15.28 4.78 -8.70
CA THR A 149 -16.22 5.88 -8.91
C THR A 149 -15.45 7.19 -8.89
N LEU A 150 -15.55 7.97 -9.97
CA LEU A 150 -14.96 9.30 -10.00
C LEU A 150 -15.70 10.26 -9.07
N LEU A 151 -14.92 11.07 -8.38
CA LEU A 151 -15.36 12.13 -7.49
C LEU A 151 -14.91 13.47 -8.07
N LYS A 152 -15.50 14.56 -7.57
CA LYS A 152 -15.07 15.92 -7.94
C LYS A 152 -13.58 16.13 -7.61
N ASN A 153 -12.95 17.05 -8.34
CA ASN A 153 -11.56 17.49 -8.13
C ASN A 153 -10.51 16.39 -8.34
N ASN A 154 -10.64 15.60 -9.41
CA ASN A 154 -9.69 14.54 -9.79
C ASN A 154 -9.44 13.53 -8.67
N LYS A 155 -10.53 13.09 -8.04
CA LYS A 155 -10.51 12.08 -6.98
C LYS A 155 -11.27 10.84 -7.42
N ALA A 156 -10.97 9.71 -6.81
CA ALA A 156 -11.67 8.46 -7.02
C ALA A 156 -11.86 7.70 -5.71
N ASP A 157 -13.00 7.02 -5.58
CA ASP A 157 -13.21 5.93 -4.63
C ASP A 157 -13.01 4.61 -5.38
N VAL A 158 -12.12 3.75 -4.91
CA VAL A 158 -11.85 2.43 -5.48
C VAL A 158 -12.14 1.37 -4.43
N ARG A 159 -12.93 0.35 -4.80
CA ARG A 159 -13.34 -0.74 -3.91
C ARG A 159 -12.85 -2.07 -4.45
N MET A 160 -12.35 -2.89 -3.54
CA MET A 160 -11.81 -4.22 -3.85
C MET A 160 -12.22 -5.19 -2.76
N TYR A 161 -12.86 -6.29 -3.14
CA TYR A 161 -13.24 -7.35 -2.21
C TYR A 161 -12.25 -8.51 -2.32
N PHE A 162 -11.74 -8.94 -1.17
CA PHE A 162 -10.85 -10.08 -0.99
C PHE A 162 -11.66 -11.26 -0.46
N PRO A 163 -12.03 -12.23 -1.32
CA PRO A 163 -12.90 -13.33 -0.91
C PRO A 163 -12.27 -14.30 0.09
N TYR A 164 -10.95 -14.49 0.09
CA TYR A 164 -10.29 -15.43 1.00
C TYR A 164 -10.28 -14.91 2.44
N CYS A 165 -9.85 -13.67 2.67
CA CYS A 165 -9.93 -13.06 4.01
C CYS A 165 -11.28 -12.39 4.31
N ASN A 166 -12.23 -12.43 3.37
CA ASN A 166 -13.56 -11.85 3.48
C ASN A 166 -13.56 -10.35 3.87
N MET A 167 -12.63 -9.57 3.31
CA MET A 167 -12.47 -8.14 3.61
C MET A 167 -12.81 -7.28 2.40
N THR A 168 -13.43 -6.11 2.63
CA THR A 168 -13.61 -5.09 1.60
C THR A 168 -12.71 -3.88 1.86
N TYR A 169 -11.82 -3.61 0.90
CA TYR A 169 -10.88 -2.50 0.95
C TYR A 169 -11.41 -1.30 0.18
N HIS A 170 -11.30 -0.14 0.80
CA HIS A 170 -11.71 1.15 0.29
C HIS A 170 -10.50 2.07 0.13
N TYR A 171 -10.16 2.40 -1.10
CA TYR A 171 -9.05 3.29 -1.45
C TYR A 171 -9.62 4.64 -1.89
N ARG A 172 -9.11 5.73 -1.31
CA ARG A 172 -9.29 7.06 -1.90
C ARG A 172 -8.04 7.43 -2.67
N LEU A 173 -8.21 7.88 -3.89
CA LEU A 173 -7.11 8.31 -4.74
C LEU A 173 -7.30 9.76 -5.20
N SER A 174 -6.19 10.42 -5.48
CA SER A 174 -6.12 11.70 -6.18
C SER A 174 -5.23 11.59 -7.42
N SER A 175 -5.57 12.29 -8.51
CA SER A 175 -4.71 12.39 -9.69
C SER A 175 -4.00 13.74 -9.75
N ASP A 176 -2.74 13.73 -10.17
CA ASP A 176 -2.05 14.96 -10.57
C ASP A 176 -2.56 15.47 -11.94
N LYS A 177 -2.02 16.62 -12.38
CA LYS A 177 -2.34 17.24 -13.66
C LYS A 177 -1.93 16.37 -14.88
N ASN A 178 -1.01 15.43 -14.67
CA ASN A 178 -0.53 14.49 -15.68
C ASN A 178 -1.36 13.19 -15.70
N GLY A 179 -2.40 13.08 -14.88
CA GLY A 179 -3.28 11.92 -14.80
C GLY A 179 -2.67 10.74 -14.03
N LYS A 180 -1.57 10.95 -13.28
CA LYS A 180 -1.00 9.92 -12.40
C LYS A 180 -1.80 9.87 -11.10
N TRP A 181 -2.43 8.73 -10.85
CA TRP A 181 -3.20 8.47 -9.64
C TRP A 181 -2.31 8.00 -8.50
N LYS A 182 -2.58 8.50 -7.30
CA LYS A 182 -1.91 8.12 -6.05
C LYS A 182 -2.94 7.83 -4.96
N ILE A 183 -2.61 6.91 -4.06
CA ILE A 183 -3.42 6.51 -2.91
C ILE A 183 -3.28 7.58 -1.81
N ASP A 184 -4.41 8.13 -1.38
CA ASP A 184 -4.55 9.10 -0.30
C ASP A 184 -4.91 8.45 1.03
N SER A 185 -5.66 7.35 1.01
CA SER A 185 -6.04 6.58 2.21
C SER A 185 -6.51 5.19 1.84
N ILE A 186 -6.32 4.24 2.75
CA ILE A 186 -6.85 2.87 2.70
C ILE A 186 -7.69 2.66 3.96
N LYS A 187 -8.84 2.00 3.81
CA LYS A 187 -9.73 1.61 4.89
C LYS A 187 -10.29 0.22 4.65
N VAL A 188 -10.62 -0.47 5.74
CA VAL A 188 -11.36 -1.73 5.72
C VAL A 188 -12.76 -1.48 6.27
N ASN A 189 -13.75 -2.08 5.63
CA ASN A 189 -15.15 -2.11 6.07
C ASN A 189 -15.58 -3.54 6.31
#